data_AF-A0A930DHK6-F1
#
_entry.id   AF-A0A930DHK6-F1
#
_cell.length_a   1.000
_cell.length_b   1.000
_cell.length_c   1.000
_cell.angle_alpha   90.00
_cell.angle_beta   90.00
_cell.angle_gamma   90.00
#
_symmetry.space_group_name_H-M   'P 1'
#
loop_
_entity.id
_entity.type
_entity.pdbx_description
1 polymer ?
#
loop_
_entity_poly.entity_id
_entity_poly.type
_entity_poly.pdbx_seq_one_letter_code
_entity_poly.pdbx_strand_id
1 'polypeptide(L)'
;FGEEDMIKGSGRSIESYNMFEALYEVKDIFVKFGGHHMAAGMSLEKNRLDEFRNRLNMNSKLCEEDFVQKVWIDIALPFSYLNLDFVRELEKLEPFGNKNEKPKFARKDIKILSKKVLGKNKNVVKMLLEDTDGTVVEGIYFGDGEEFFEDIKERKEIDIIYYPDINEYNGRESLQIVISNYR
;
A
#
# COMPACT_ATOMS: atom_id res chain seq x y z
N PHE A 1 -7.86 -35.93 26.94
CA PHE A 1 -7.73 -35.49 25.55
C PHE A 1 -6.64 -34.42 25.53
N GLY A 2 -5.45 -34.77 25.03
CA GLY A 2 -4.27 -33.91 25.09
C GLY A 2 -4.30 -32.80 24.03
N GLU A 3 -3.40 -31.83 24.14
CA GLU A 3 -3.25 -30.70 23.19
C GLU A 3 -2.94 -31.13 21.74
N GLU A 4 -2.69 -32.41 21.45
CA GLU A 4 -2.27 -32.93 20.14
C GLU A 4 -3.35 -32.85 19.04
N ASP A 5 -4.64 -32.80 19.39
CA ASP A 5 -5.75 -32.71 18.41
C ASP A 5 -6.29 -31.28 18.22
N MET A 6 -5.65 -30.30 18.84
CA MET A 6 -6.07 -28.89 18.83
C MET A 6 -5.18 -28.07 17.90
N ILE A 7 -5.82 -27.28 17.03
CA ILE A 7 -5.12 -26.37 16.12
C ILE A 7 -5.37 -24.92 16.53
N LYS A 8 -4.36 -24.07 16.37
CA LYS A 8 -4.42 -22.62 16.58
C LYS A 8 -4.22 -21.90 15.26
N GLY A 9 -4.96 -20.82 15.04
CA GLY A 9 -4.87 -20.00 13.83
C GLY A 9 -5.07 -18.52 14.13
N SER A 10 -4.59 -17.69 13.21
CA SER A 10 -4.81 -16.24 13.21
C SER A 10 -5.34 -15.80 11.85
N GLY A 11 -6.30 -14.88 11.86
CA GLY A 11 -6.85 -14.23 10.67
C GLY A 11 -6.46 -12.76 10.58
N ARG A 12 -6.35 -12.28 9.35
CA ARG A 12 -6.24 -10.85 9.00
C ARG A 12 -7.35 -10.52 8.01
N SER A 13 -7.85 -9.30 8.11
CA SER A 13 -8.99 -8.83 7.33
C SER A 13 -8.65 -7.66 6.43
N ILE A 14 -9.61 -7.34 5.57
CA ILE A 14 -9.72 -6.09 4.81
C ILE A 14 -10.88 -5.26 5.38
N GLU A 15 -10.93 -3.96 5.09
CA GLU A 15 -11.98 -3.06 5.61
C GLU A 15 -13.42 -3.50 5.30
N SER A 16 -13.62 -4.17 4.17
CA SER A 16 -14.93 -4.68 3.75
C SER A 16 -15.33 -5.98 4.45
N TYR A 17 -14.44 -6.58 5.26
CA TYR A 17 -14.70 -7.85 5.94
C TYR A 17 -14.51 -7.70 7.45
N ASN A 18 -15.60 -7.81 8.21
CA ASN A 18 -15.50 -7.88 9.66
C ASN A 18 -15.14 -9.28 10.13
N MET A 19 -13.84 -9.53 10.34
CA MET A 19 -13.33 -10.84 10.76
C MET A 19 -13.95 -11.32 12.07
N PHE A 20 -14.15 -10.42 13.05
CA PHE A 20 -14.72 -10.81 14.33
C PHE A 20 -16.18 -11.25 14.17
N GLU A 21 -16.99 -10.51 13.42
CA GLU A 21 -18.39 -10.85 13.18
C GLU A 21 -18.52 -12.16 12.39
N ALA A 22 -17.71 -12.35 11.34
CA ALA A 22 -17.71 -13.57 10.55
C ALA A 22 -17.37 -14.81 11.38
N LEU A 23 -16.39 -14.72 12.29
CA LEU A 23 -16.08 -15.81 13.22
C LEU A 23 -17.19 -15.99 14.28
N TYR A 24 -17.84 -14.91 14.70
CA TYR A 24 -18.93 -14.98 15.67
C TYR A 24 -20.14 -15.75 15.12
N GLU A 25 -20.42 -15.66 13.82
CA GLU A 25 -21.49 -16.42 13.15
C GLU A 25 -21.27 -17.95 13.20
N VAL A 26 -20.02 -18.39 13.26
CA VAL A 26 -19.62 -19.81 13.29
C VAL A 26 -18.96 -20.21 14.62
N LYS A 27 -19.29 -19.49 15.69
CA LYS A 27 -18.62 -19.59 16.99
C LYS A 27 -18.68 -20.97 17.65
N ASP A 28 -19.68 -21.78 17.29
CA ASP A 28 -19.90 -23.14 17.78
C ASP A 28 -18.76 -24.10 17.40
N ILE A 29 -17.96 -23.74 16.39
CA ILE A 29 -16.83 -24.52 15.92
C ILE A 29 -15.59 -24.35 16.81
N PHE A 30 -15.44 -23.20 17.46
CA PHE A 30 -14.21 -22.84 18.18
C PHE A 30 -14.26 -23.27 19.65
N VAL A 31 -13.10 -23.68 20.14
CA VAL A 31 -12.85 -23.81 21.59
C VAL A 31 -12.54 -22.45 22.20
N LYS A 32 -11.86 -21.58 21.44
CA LYS A 32 -11.60 -20.19 21.82
C LYS A 32 -11.47 -19.36 20.55
N PHE A 33 -12.06 -18.18 20.53
CA PHE A 33 -11.78 -17.18 19.51
C PHE A 33 -11.89 -15.77 20.11
N GLY A 34 -11.28 -14.81 19.44
CA GLY A 34 -11.35 -13.39 19.82
C GLY A 34 -10.62 -12.53 18.80
N GLY A 35 -10.81 -11.22 18.88
CA GLY A 35 -10.21 -10.29 17.93
C GLY A 35 -11.03 -9.02 17.76
N HIS A 36 -10.76 -8.34 16.67
CA HIS A 36 -11.41 -7.11 16.21
C HIS A 36 -11.67 -7.20 14.71
N HIS A 37 -12.24 -6.13 14.14
CA HIS A 37 -12.55 -6.02 12.71
C HIS A 37 -11.40 -6.55 11.82
N MET A 38 -10.17 -6.06 12.01
CA MET A 38 -9.04 -6.34 11.10
C MET A 38 -8.23 -7.60 11.43
N ALA A 39 -8.47 -8.24 12.58
CA ALA A 39 -7.63 -9.33 13.05
C ALA A 39 -8.32 -10.20 14.09
N ALA A 40 -8.11 -11.52 13.99
CA ALA A 40 -8.62 -12.45 14.99
C ALA A 40 -7.65 -13.59 15.26
N GLY A 41 -7.80 -14.22 16.42
CA GLY A 41 -7.13 -15.46 16.80
C GLY A 41 -8.16 -16.49 17.24
N MET A 42 -7.94 -17.75 16.87
CA MET A 42 -8.88 -18.84 17.12
C MET A 42 -8.16 -20.17 17.39
N SER A 43 -8.85 -21.06 18.09
CA SER A 43 -8.46 -22.46 18.27
C SER A 43 -9.66 -23.37 18.15
N LEU A 44 -9.50 -24.49 17.46
CA LEU A 44 -10.53 -25.49 17.20
C LEU A 44 -9.92 -26.90 17.16
N GLU A 45 -10.77 -27.91 17.23
CA GLU A 45 -10.36 -29.30 17.01
C GLU A 45 -10.00 -29.53 15.53
N LYS A 46 -8.97 -30.32 15.28
CA LYS A 46 -8.44 -30.58 13.92
C LYS A 46 -9.48 -31.16 12.96
N ASN A 47 -10.38 -32.00 13.46
CA ASN A 47 -11.47 -32.61 12.70
C ASN A 47 -12.55 -31.60 12.24
N ARG A 48 -12.60 -30.39 12.83
CA ARG A 48 -13.56 -29.33 12.46
C ARG A 48 -13.01 -28.31 11.46
N LEU A 49 -11.77 -28.47 11.02
CA LEU A 49 -11.10 -27.52 10.12
C LEU A 49 -11.83 -27.35 8.78
N ASP A 50 -12.30 -28.44 8.19
CA ASP A 50 -13.00 -28.37 6.91
C ASP A 50 -14.40 -27.77 7.05
N GLU A 51 -15.09 -28.05 8.16
CA GLU A 51 -16.37 -27.39 8.48
C GLU A 51 -16.18 -25.88 8.66
N PHE A 52 -15.14 -25.47 9.39
CA PHE A 52 -14.78 -24.07 9.54
C PHE A 52 -14.53 -23.40 8.18
N ARG A 53 -13.70 -24.00 7.32
CA ARG A 53 -13.39 -23.46 5.99
C ARG A 53 -14.67 -23.28 5.16
N ASN A 54 -15.54 -24.28 5.16
CA ASN A 54 -16.76 -24.24 4.35
C ASN A 54 -17.73 -23.19 4.85
N ARG A 55 -18.03 -23.16 6.16
CA ARG A 55 -18.98 -22.20 6.72
C ARG A 55 -18.49 -20.76 6.62
N LEU A 56 -17.20 -20.51 6.90
CA LEU A 56 -16.63 -19.15 6.80
C LEU A 56 -16.70 -18.61 5.37
N ASN A 57 -16.39 -19.46 4.36
CA ASN A 57 -16.46 -19.05 2.97
C ASN A 57 -17.90 -18.91 2.45
N MET A 58 -18.82 -19.79 2.85
CA MET A 58 -20.23 -19.69 2.46
C MET A 58 -20.93 -18.45 3.03
N ASN A 59 -20.56 -18.04 4.25
CA ASN A 59 -21.11 -16.85 4.88
C ASN A 59 -20.41 -15.56 4.41
N SER A 60 -19.28 -15.68 3.72
CA SER A 60 -18.57 -14.53 3.19
C SER A 60 -19.42 -13.83 2.13
N LYS A 61 -19.63 -12.53 2.33
CA LYS A 61 -20.34 -11.66 1.38
C LYS A 61 -19.39 -10.86 0.48
N LEU A 62 -18.10 -11.20 0.52
CA LEU A 62 -17.09 -10.51 -0.28
C LEU A 62 -17.28 -10.82 -1.76
N CYS A 63 -17.16 -9.78 -2.57
CA CYS A 63 -17.13 -9.89 -4.02
C CYS A 63 -15.72 -9.61 -4.55
N GLU A 64 -15.46 -9.86 -5.84
CA GLU A 64 -14.14 -9.64 -6.44
C GLU A 64 -13.68 -8.17 -6.29
N GLU A 65 -14.63 -7.23 -6.31
CA GLU A 65 -14.38 -5.80 -6.15
C GLU A 65 -13.85 -5.42 -4.76
N ASP A 66 -14.14 -6.20 -3.72
CA ASP A 66 -13.63 -5.97 -2.37
C ASP A 66 -12.14 -6.27 -2.25
N PHE A 67 -11.60 -7.13 -3.14
CA PHE A 67 -10.18 -7.46 -3.19
C PHE A 67 -9.38 -6.48 -4.06
N VAL A 68 -10.05 -5.54 -4.73
CA VAL A 68 -9.38 -4.47 -5.48
C VAL A 68 -8.88 -3.41 -4.51
N GLN A 69 -7.57 -3.18 -4.50
CA GLN A 69 -6.97 -2.13 -3.69
C GLN A 69 -7.54 -0.76 -4.08
N LYS A 70 -8.23 -0.11 -3.13
CA LYS A 70 -8.71 1.26 -3.29
C LYS A 70 -7.63 2.20 -2.79
N VAL A 71 -7.16 3.12 -3.65
CA VAL A 71 -6.24 4.17 -3.23
C VAL A 71 -7.00 5.50 -3.17
N TRP A 72 -7.08 6.06 -1.98
CA TRP A 72 -7.64 7.38 -1.75
C TRP A 72 -6.57 8.43 -2.07
N ILE A 73 -6.90 9.36 -2.95
CA ILE A 73 -6.06 10.49 -3.32
C ILE A 73 -6.58 11.69 -2.53
N ASP A 74 -5.72 12.33 -1.75
CA ASP A 74 -6.10 13.49 -0.95
C ASP A 74 -6.13 14.75 -1.83
N ILE A 75 -5.09 14.95 -2.65
CA ILE A 75 -4.91 16.19 -3.42
C ILE A 75 -4.28 15.88 -4.79
N ALA A 76 -4.86 16.44 -5.85
CA ALA A 76 -4.25 16.49 -7.17
C ALA A 76 -3.26 17.67 -7.25
N LEU A 77 -1.99 17.46 -6.86
CA LEU A 77 -1.01 18.52 -6.69
C LEU A 77 -0.04 18.62 -7.88
N PRO A 78 0.01 19.74 -8.63
CA PRO A 78 0.99 19.95 -9.69
C PRO A 78 2.43 20.02 -9.21
N PHE A 79 3.35 19.56 -10.05
CA PHE A 79 4.79 19.67 -9.76
C PHE A 79 5.25 21.13 -9.61
N SER A 80 4.60 22.07 -10.29
CA SER A 80 4.89 23.51 -10.19
C SER A 80 4.67 24.12 -8.80
N TYR A 81 3.91 23.46 -7.93
CA TYR A 81 3.72 23.89 -6.54
C TYR A 81 4.83 23.37 -5.61
N LEU A 82 5.61 22.40 -6.06
CA LEU A 82 6.63 21.78 -5.24
C LEU A 82 7.89 22.65 -5.20
N ASN A 83 8.35 22.91 -3.99
CA ASN A 83 9.64 23.54 -3.72
C ASN A 83 10.11 23.12 -2.31
N LEU A 84 11.36 23.43 -1.96
CA LEU A 84 11.91 23.04 -0.67
C LEU A 84 11.12 23.58 0.52
N ASP A 85 10.61 24.81 0.43
CA ASP A 85 9.82 25.41 1.52
C ASP A 85 8.48 24.70 1.68
N PHE A 86 7.81 24.31 0.58
CA PHE A 86 6.60 23.50 0.62
C PHE A 86 6.83 22.16 1.36
N VAL A 87 7.95 21.48 1.08
CA VAL A 87 8.27 20.21 1.77
C VAL A 87 8.53 20.45 3.25
N ARG A 88 9.28 21.49 3.61
CA ARG A 88 9.51 21.85 5.03
C ARG A 88 8.23 22.23 5.77
N GLU A 89 7.26 22.84 5.10
CA GLU A 89 5.93 23.07 5.70
C GLU A 89 5.18 21.76 5.94
N LEU A 90 5.29 20.78 5.04
CA LEU A 90 4.69 19.45 5.23
C LEU A 90 5.33 18.70 6.41
N GLU A 91 6.65 18.82 6.61
CA GLU A 91 7.36 18.22 7.74
C GLU A 91 6.83 18.71 9.10
N LYS A 92 6.26 19.91 9.18
CA LYS A 92 5.63 20.40 10.42
C LYS A 92 4.37 19.64 10.82
N LEU A 93 3.80 18.84 9.92
CA LEU A 93 2.66 17.98 10.20
C LEU A 93 3.05 16.67 10.90
N GLU A 94 4.35 16.43 11.08
CA GLU A 94 4.87 15.28 11.81
C GLU A 94 4.47 15.29 13.31
N PRO A 95 4.39 14.12 13.96
CA PRO A 95 4.78 12.80 13.46
C PRO A 95 3.70 12.13 12.61
N PHE A 96 4.11 11.53 11.50
CA PHE A 96 3.23 10.68 10.69
C PHE A 96 3.11 9.25 11.26
N GLY A 97 1.97 8.60 11.02
CA GLY A 97 1.69 7.22 11.43
C GLY A 97 0.22 6.86 11.21
N ASN A 98 -0.25 5.74 11.79
CA ASN A 98 -1.61 5.21 11.55
C ASN A 98 -2.76 6.18 11.88
N LYS A 99 -2.53 7.23 12.68
CA LYS A 99 -3.53 8.24 13.03
C LYS A 99 -3.29 9.60 12.35
N ASN A 100 -2.20 9.72 11.60
CA ASN A 100 -1.77 10.92 10.91
C ASN A 100 -0.97 10.47 9.68
N GLU A 101 -1.67 9.95 8.67
CA GLU A 101 -1.00 9.48 7.46
C GLU A 101 -0.41 10.66 6.69
N LYS A 102 0.68 10.41 5.96
CA LYS A 102 1.19 11.39 4.99
C LYS A 102 0.10 11.65 3.93
N PRO A 103 -0.16 12.92 3.57
CA PRO A 103 -1.03 13.23 2.44
C PRO A 103 -0.62 12.50 1.17
N LYS A 104 -1.56 11.88 0.47
CA LYS A 104 -1.35 11.20 -0.81
C LYS A 104 -1.61 12.18 -1.94
N PHE A 105 -0.55 12.71 -2.53
CA PHE A 105 -0.65 13.53 -3.73
C PHE A 105 -0.71 12.66 -4.98
N ALA A 106 -1.51 13.05 -5.97
CA ALA A 106 -1.56 12.34 -7.25
C ALA A 106 -1.48 13.28 -8.44
N ARG A 107 -0.89 12.77 -9.52
CA ARG A 107 -0.92 13.41 -10.84
C ARG A 107 -1.09 12.40 -11.95
N LYS A 108 -1.69 12.87 -13.04
CA LYS A 108 -1.99 12.09 -14.22
C LYS A 108 -1.18 12.57 -15.40
N ASP A 109 -1.07 11.70 -16.40
CA ASP A 109 -0.45 12.02 -17.68
C ASP A 109 1.00 12.55 -17.51
N ILE A 110 1.73 11.99 -16.53
CA ILE A 110 3.10 12.38 -16.23
C ILE A 110 4.03 11.68 -17.19
N LYS A 111 4.77 12.46 -17.96
CA LYS A 111 5.68 11.96 -18.99
C LYS A 111 7.01 11.53 -18.40
N ILE A 112 7.47 10.36 -18.81
CA ILE A 112 8.76 9.81 -18.39
C ILE A 112 9.84 10.25 -19.37
N LEU A 113 10.67 11.20 -18.95
CA LEU A 113 11.80 11.68 -19.76
C LEU A 113 12.97 10.71 -19.73
N SER A 114 13.24 10.10 -18.56
CA SER A 114 14.25 9.06 -18.41
C SER A 114 13.96 8.18 -17.20
N LYS A 115 14.47 6.94 -17.22
CA LYS A 115 14.35 5.97 -16.11
C LYS A 115 15.62 5.11 -16.00
N LYS A 116 16.05 4.81 -14.78
CA LYS A 116 17.22 3.99 -14.50
C LYS A 116 17.04 3.20 -13.19
N VAL A 117 17.40 1.92 -13.22
CA VAL A 117 17.48 1.08 -12.02
C VAL A 117 18.78 1.34 -11.26
N LEU A 118 18.68 1.47 -9.95
CA LEU A 118 19.77 1.72 -9.01
C LEU A 118 19.86 0.61 -7.95
N GLY A 119 21.01 0.54 -7.28
CA GLY A 119 21.27 -0.40 -6.19
C GLY A 119 21.69 -1.80 -6.66
N LYS A 120 22.43 -2.52 -5.81
CA LYS A 120 22.88 -3.90 -6.10
C LYS A 120 21.70 -4.86 -6.26
N ASN A 121 20.64 -4.64 -5.49
CA ASN A 121 19.43 -5.46 -5.49
C ASN A 121 18.40 -5.01 -6.54
N LYS A 122 18.72 -4.00 -7.37
CA LYS A 122 17.83 -3.46 -8.40
C LYS A 122 16.44 -3.05 -7.90
N ASN A 123 16.37 -2.61 -6.65
CA ASN A 123 15.11 -2.34 -5.94
C ASN A 123 14.73 -0.85 -5.87
N VAL A 124 15.42 -0.01 -6.65
CA VAL A 124 15.18 1.43 -6.71
C VAL A 124 15.16 1.85 -8.17
N VAL A 125 14.12 2.53 -8.60
CA VAL A 125 14.04 3.13 -9.93
C VAL A 125 14.05 4.65 -9.78
N LYS A 126 15.04 5.27 -10.41
CA LYS A 126 15.16 6.72 -10.51
C LYS A 126 14.66 7.19 -11.86
N MET A 127 13.85 8.24 -11.85
CA MET A 127 13.16 8.78 -13.01
C MET A 127 13.30 10.29 -13.10
N LEU A 128 13.24 10.81 -14.32
CA LEU A 128 13.00 12.22 -14.59
C LEU A 128 11.60 12.35 -15.20
N LEU A 129 10.74 13.10 -14.54
CA LEU A 129 9.30 13.16 -14.81
C LEU A 129 8.89 14.58 -15.17
N GLU A 130 8.05 14.72 -16.19
CA GLU A 130 7.53 15.98 -16.70
C GLU A 130 6.01 16.02 -16.52
N ASP A 131 5.51 17.02 -15.79
CA ASP A 131 4.08 17.30 -15.67
C ASP A 131 3.57 17.97 -16.96
N THR A 132 2.25 17.97 -17.15
CA THR A 132 1.51 18.60 -18.23
C THR A 132 1.78 20.10 -18.40
N ASP A 133 2.21 20.80 -17.34
CA ASP A 133 2.62 22.20 -17.39
C ASP A 133 4.10 22.41 -17.79
N GLY A 134 4.82 21.32 -18.07
CA GLY A 134 6.24 21.31 -18.44
C GLY A 134 7.20 21.32 -17.25
N THR A 135 6.70 21.31 -16.01
CA THR A 135 7.56 21.24 -14.82
C THR A 135 8.21 19.87 -14.72
N VAL A 136 9.53 19.84 -14.53
CA VAL A 136 10.30 18.61 -14.44
C VAL A 136 10.80 18.37 -13.01
N VAL A 137 10.58 17.16 -12.49
CA VAL A 137 11.02 16.75 -11.14
C VAL A 137 11.67 15.37 -11.19
N GLU A 138 12.62 15.15 -10.27
CA GLU A 138 13.23 13.84 -10.05
C GLU A 138 12.32 12.96 -9.20
N GLY A 139 12.04 11.75 -9.69
CA GLY A 139 11.20 10.76 -9.00
C GLY A 139 11.97 9.52 -8.59
N ILE A 140 11.68 8.98 -7.42
CA ILE A 140 12.20 7.71 -6.92
C ILE A 140 11.03 6.76 -6.64
N TYR A 141 11.11 5.55 -7.19
CA TYR A 141 10.23 4.44 -6.86
C TYR A 141 11.04 3.34 -6.16
N PHE A 142 10.52 2.84 -5.03
CA PHE A 142 11.09 1.72 -4.30
C PHE A 142 10.26 0.47 -4.58
N GLY A 143 10.83 -0.49 -5.31
CA GLY A 143 10.16 -1.70 -5.76
C GLY A 143 11.05 -2.49 -6.72
N ASP A 144 10.55 -3.58 -7.27
CA ASP A 144 11.31 -4.37 -8.24
C ASP A 144 11.51 -3.56 -9.54
N GLY A 145 12.77 -3.23 -9.84
CA GLY A 145 13.11 -2.42 -10.99
C GLY A 145 12.97 -3.17 -12.32
N GLU A 146 13.06 -4.49 -12.34
CA GLU A 146 12.87 -5.27 -13.57
C GLU A 146 11.37 -5.37 -13.91
N GLU A 147 10.55 -5.66 -12.89
CA GLU A 147 9.08 -5.65 -13.01
C GLU A 147 8.56 -4.28 -13.47
N PHE A 148 9.02 -3.21 -12.81
CA PHE A 148 8.67 -1.84 -13.19
C PHE A 148 8.96 -1.56 -14.67
N PHE A 149 10.14 -1.97 -15.16
CA PHE A 149 10.52 -1.71 -16.54
C PHE A 149 9.64 -2.43 -17.55
N GLU A 150 9.18 -3.65 -17.23
CA GLU A 150 8.28 -4.41 -18.09
C GLU A 150 6.86 -3.82 -18.07
N ASP A 151 6.35 -3.43 -16.89
CA ASP A 151 5.01 -2.82 -16.73
C ASP A 151 4.83 -1.54 -17.55
N ILE A 152 5.86 -0.70 -17.59
CA ILE A 152 5.84 0.61 -18.25
C ILE A 152 6.70 0.64 -19.52
N LYS A 153 6.98 -0.51 -20.13
CA LYS A 153 7.86 -0.64 -21.30
C LYS A 153 7.37 0.13 -22.51
N GLU A 154 6.08 0.02 -22.81
CA GLU A 154 5.42 0.67 -23.95
C GLU A 154 4.80 2.03 -23.58
N ARG A 155 4.84 2.39 -22.30
CA ARG A 155 4.23 3.62 -21.77
C ARG A 155 5.24 4.75 -21.78
N LYS A 156 4.82 5.90 -22.33
CA LYS A 156 5.56 7.16 -22.25
C LYS A 156 5.06 8.07 -21.13
N GLU A 157 3.86 7.81 -20.66
CA GLU A 157 3.16 8.57 -19.64
C GLU A 157 2.61 7.59 -18.59
N ILE A 158 2.57 8.05 -17.34
CA ILE A 158 2.06 7.30 -16.18
C ILE A 158 1.22 8.22 -15.31
N ASP A 159 0.23 7.63 -14.64
CA ASP A 159 -0.41 8.25 -13.49
C ASP A 159 0.37 7.86 -12.24
N ILE A 160 0.61 8.80 -11.32
CA ILE A 160 1.39 8.54 -10.12
C ILE A 160 0.69 9.03 -8.86
N ILE A 161 0.95 8.31 -7.77
CA ILE A 161 0.74 8.78 -6.41
C ILE A 161 2.12 8.95 -5.79
N TYR A 162 2.36 10.12 -5.22
CA TYR A 162 3.68 10.51 -4.76
C TYR A 162 3.64 11.36 -3.50
N TYR A 163 4.80 11.48 -2.86
CA TYR A 163 5.05 12.41 -1.77
C TYR A 163 6.33 13.20 -2.06
N PRO A 164 6.32 14.54 -1.95
CA PRO A 164 7.53 15.33 -2.16
C PRO A 164 8.46 15.18 -0.96
N ASP A 165 9.75 15.21 -1.23
CA ASP A 165 10.80 14.90 -0.27
C ASP A 165 12.07 15.72 -0.58
N ILE A 166 12.93 15.91 0.41
CA ILE A 166 14.21 16.60 0.26
C ILE A 166 15.32 15.55 0.23
N ASN A 167 15.98 15.42 -0.91
CA ASN A 167 17.20 14.63 -1.02
C ASN A 167 18.41 15.48 -0.64
N GLU A 168 19.15 15.04 0.37
CA GLU A 168 20.41 15.67 0.78
C GLU A 168 21.60 14.79 0.35
N TYR A 169 22.45 15.31 -0.54
CA TYR A 169 23.64 14.62 -1.01
C TYR A 169 24.82 15.58 -1.16
N ASN A 170 25.97 15.23 -0.57
CA ASN A 170 27.18 16.06 -0.55
C ASN A 170 26.92 17.51 -0.09
N GLY A 171 26.06 17.70 0.93
CA GLY A 171 25.70 19.01 1.47
C GLY A 171 24.87 19.87 0.52
N ARG A 172 24.24 19.28 -0.50
CA ARG A 172 23.25 19.93 -1.35
C ARG A 172 21.89 19.28 -1.16
N GLU A 173 20.90 20.10 -0.88
CA GLU A 173 19.50 19.71 -0.88
C GLU A 173 18.91 19.88 -2.29
N SER A 174 18.10 18.92 -2.69
CA SER A 174 17.36 18.92 -3.94
C SER A 174 15.97 18.37 -3.73
N LEU A 175 14.98 18.98 -4.37
CA LEU A 175 13.60 18.47 -4.39
C LEU A 175 13.55 17.15 -5.16
N GLN A 176 12.88 16.15 -4.59
CA GLN A 176 12.50 14.92 -5.27
C GLN A 176 11.05 14.56 -4.93
N ILE A 177 10.49 13.58 -5.65
CA ILE A 177 9.24 12.92 -5.26
C ILE A 177 9.47 11.42 -5.04
N VAL A 178 8.85 10.87 -4.01
CA VAL A 178 8.82 9.43 -3.75
C VAL A 178 7.48 8.89 -4.22
N ILE A 179 7.51 7.97 -5.18
CA ILE A 179 6.33 7.40 -5.82
C ILE A 179 5.93 6.14 -5.05
N SER A 180 4.69 6.09 -4.58
CA SER A 180 4.14 4.93 -3.88
C SER A 180 3.36 4.01 -4.81
N ASN A 181 2.71 4.57 -5.83
CA ASN A 181 1.92 3.83 -6.82
C ASN A 181 2.04 4.51 -8.18
N TYR A 182 1.95 3.70 -9.23
CA TYR A 182 1.87 4.16 -10.61
C TYR A 182 0.82 3.35 -11.37
N ARG A 183 0.31 3.92 -12.46
CA ARG A 183 -0.59 3.24 -13.41
C ARG A 183 -0.29 3.64 -14.83
#